data_AF-A0A7C3MWC9-F1
#
_entry.id   AF-A0A7C3MWC9-F1
#
_cell.length_a   1.000
_cell.length_b   1.000
_cell.length_c   1.000
_cell.angle_alpha   90.00
_cell.angle_beta   90.00
_cell.angle_gamma   90.00
#
_symmetry.space_group_name_H-M   'P 1'
#
loop_
_entity.id
_entity.type
_entity.pdbx_description
1 polymer ?
#
loop_
_entity_poly.entity_id
_entity_poly.type
_entity_poly.pdbx_seq_one_letter_code
_entity_poly.pdbx_strand_id
1 'polypeptide(L)'
;MNLAEFKHRVIQQFGPHLEHATPANVREFLDQMELARYTPPPDGRLVLDEPASSYEEIIRDFFARVLDAPTEEAVMLLWMIALDLSFSAIEFQYSDAFSSLFGDAFE
;
A
#
# COMPACT_ATOMS: atom_id res chain seq x y z
N MET A 1 -12.72 3.10 9.42
CA MET A 1 -11.69 2.76 10.42
C MET A 1 -11.06 4.04 10.92
N ASN A 2 -10.80 4.17 12.23
CA ASN A 2 -10.09 5.33 12.80
C ASN A 2 -8.59 5.03 13.02
N LEU A 3 -7.80 6.04 13.37
CA LEU A 3 -6.36 5.89 13.54
C LEU A 3 -5.95 4.92 14.66
N ALA A 4 -6.74 4.83 15.74
CA ALA A 4 -6.44 3.93 16.85
C ALA A 4 -6.62 2.46 16.45
N GLU A 5 -7.73 2.15 15.76
CA GLU A 5 -7.99 0.82 15.21
C GLU A 5 -6.92 0.44 14.18
N PHE A 6 -6.53 1.37 13.31
CA PHE A 6 -5.46 1.17 12.35
C PHE A 6 -4.13 0.79 13.02
N LYS A 7 -3.69 1.57 14.01
CA LYS A 7 -2.47 1.28 14.79
C LYS A 7 -2.53 -0.08 15.45
N HIS A 8 -3.70 -0.45 15.99
CA HIS A 8 -3.88 -1.76 16.61
C HIS A 8 -3.70 -2.89 15.59
N ARG A 9 -4.29 -2.77 14.40
CA ARG A 9 -4.13 -3.75 13.32
C ARG A 9 -2.67 -3.87 12.87
N VAL A 10 -1.97 -2.75 12.71
CA VAL A 10 -0.53 -2.73 12.37
C VAL A 10 0.29 -3.51 13.40
N ILE A 11 0.09 -3.23 14.69
CA ILE A 11 0.82 -3.90 15.78
C ILE A 11 0.47 -5.39 15.84
N GLN A 12 -0.79 -5.75 15.64
CA GLN A 12 -1.21 -7.16 15.63
C GLN A 12 -0.59 -7.94 14.48
N GLN A 13 -0.51 -7.33 13.30
CA GLN A 13 0.00 -8.01 12.10
C GLN A 13 1.53 -8.09 12.09
N PHE A 14 2.21 -7.01 12.48
CA PHE A 14 3.65 -6.86 12.23
C PHE A 14 4.49 -6.78 13.51
N GLY A 15 3.87 -6.69 14.68
CA GLY A 15 4.55 -6.41 15.95
C GLY A 15 4.72 -4.91 16.22
N PRO A 16 5.03 -4.53 17.48
CA PRO A 16 5.18 -3.13 17.91
C PRO A 16 6.21 -2.31 17.13
N HIS A 17 7.18 -2.96 16.49
CA HIS A 17 8.27 -2.33 15.73
C HIS A 17 8.34 -2.84 14.29
N LEU A 18 7.27 -3.45 13.77
CA LEU A 18 7.21 -4.05 12.44
C LEU A 18 8.20 -5.21 12.24
N GLU A 19 8.65 -5.85 13.31
CA GLU A 19 9.65 -6.93 13.30
C GLU A 19 9.20 -8.17 12.51
N HIS A 20 7.91 -8.33 12.25
CA HIS A 20 7.33 -9.41 11.48
C HIS A 20 6.91 -8.99 10.07
N ALA A 21 7.17 -7.74 9.66
CA ALA A 21 6.85 -7.28 8.33
C ALA A 21 7.76 -7.94 7.28
N THR A 22 7.12 -8.52 6.27
CA THR A 22 7.75 -9.12 5.09
C THR A 22 7.07 -8.56 3.84
N PRO A 23 7.73 -8.53 2.67
CA PRO A 23 7.09 -8.02 1.45
C PRO A 23 5.72 -8.67 1.17
N ALA A 24 5.63 -9.99 1.34
CA ALA A 24 4.39 -10.74 1.14
C ALA A 24 3.27 -10.32 2.10
N ASN A 25 3.51 -10.31 3.40
CA ASN A 25 2.45 -9.99 4.37
C ASN A 25 2.11 -8.49 4.42
N VAL A 26 3.02 -7.61 3.98
CA VAL A 26 2.75 -6.18 3.79
C VAL A 26 1.76 -5.99 2.65
N ARG A 27 1.96 -6.67 1.51
CA ARG A 27 1.02 -6.64 0.39
C ARG A 27 -0.37 -7.08 0.82
N GLU A 28 -0.47 -8.24 1.47
CA GLU A 28 -1.75 -8.77 1.96
C GLU A 28 -2.46 -7.81 2.94
N PHE A 29 -1.70 -7.19 3.84
CA PHE A 29 -2.26 -6.22 4.79
C PHE A 29 -2.81 -4.98 4.07
N LEU A 30 -2.08 -4.43 3.11
CA LEU A 30 -2.51 -3.26 2.34
C LEU A 30 -3.78 -3.56 1.55
N ASP A 31 -3.86 -4.72 0.89
CA ASP A 31 -5.06 -5.15 0.18
C ASP A 31 -6.28 -5.23 1.12
N GLN A 32 -6.09 -5.73 2.36
CA GLN A 32 -7.15 -5.75 3.37
C GLN A 32 -7.57 -4.35 3.85
N MET A 33 -6.62 -3.40 3.95
CA MET A 33 -6.93 -2.03 4.35
C MET A 33 -7.71 -1.28 3.26
N GLU A 34 -7.39 -1.51 1.99
CA GLU A 34 -8.16 -0.97 0.87
C GLU A 34 -9.59 -1.53 0.85
N LEU A 35 -9.74 -2.85 1.01
CA LEU A 35 -11.05 -3.49 1.07
C LEU A 35 -11.89 -2.98 2.24
N ALA A 36 -11.29 -2.73 3.40
CA ALA A 36 -11.96 -2.19 4.57
C ALA A 36 -12.45 -0.74 4.39
N ARG A 37 -11.91 -0.01 3.41
CA ARG A 37 -12.32 1.36 3.05
C ARG A 37 -13.27 1.38 1.85
N TYR A 38 -13.36 0.29 1.10
CA TYR A 38 -14.27 0.18 -0.01
C TYR A 38 -15.72 0.24 0.45
N THR A 39 -16.46 1.21 -0.07
CA THR A 39 -17.92 1.31 0.11
C THR A 39 -18.58 0.93 -1.20
N PRO A 40 -19.32 -0.19 -1.26
CA PRO A 40 -19.97 -0.60 -2.50
C PRO A 40 -21.03 0.43 -2.93
N PRO A 41 -21.20 0.66 -4.24
CA PRO A 41 -22.24 1.55 -4.75
C PRO A 41 -23.64 1.02 -4.35
N PRO A 42 -24.58 1.92 -3.97
CA PRO A 42 -25.88 1.56 -3.40
C PRO A 42 -26.79 0.76 -4.34
N ASP A 43 -26.55 0.85 -5.65
CA ASP A 43 -27.29 0.18 -6.73
C ASP A 43 -26.56 -1.06 -7.28
N GLY A 44 -25.43 -1.45 -6.66
CA GLY A 44 -24.68 -2.66 -7.03
C GLY A 44 -24.01 -2.57 -8.41
N ARG A 45 -24.12 -1.44 -9.11
CA ARG A 45 -23.50 -1.21 -10.40
C ARG A 45 -22.10 -0.66 -10.19
N LEU A 46 -21.10 -1.49 -10.49
CA LEU A 46 -19.71 -1.06 -10.56
C LEU A 46 -19.52 -0.18 -11.80
N VAL A 47 -19.19 1.09 -11.61
CA VAL A 47 -18.75 1.99 -12.68
C VAL A 47 -17.26 2.23 -12.48
N LEU A 48 -16.45 1.78 -13.45
CA LEU A 48 -15.04 2.15 -13.55
C LEU A 48 -14.97 3.51 -14.26
N ASP A 49 -15.04 4.57 -13.46
CA ASP A 49 -14.85 5.95 -13.90
C ASP A 49 -13.47 6.41 -13.41
N GLU A 50 -12.42 5.97 -14.12
CA GLU A 50 -11.03 6.36 -13.85
C GLU A 50 -10.67 7.52 -14.80
N PRO A 51 -10.78 8.79 -14.37
CA PRO A 51 -10.52 9.94 -15.23
C PRO A 51 -9.02 10.16 -15.49
N ALA A 52 -8.15 9.49 -14.74
CA ALA A 52 -6.70 9.62 -14.87
C ALA A 52 -6.21 8.89 -16.13
N SER A 53 -5.46 9.61 -16.95
CA SER A 53 -4.87 9.10 -18.19
C SER A 53 -3.47 8.51 -17.99
N SER A 54 -2.88 8.70 -16.81
CA SER A 54 -1.55 8.20 -16.46
C SER A 54 -1.39 7.91 -14.98
N TYR A 55 -0.42 7.05 -14.66
CA TYR A 55 -0.02 6.78 -13.29
C TYR A 55 0.47 8.05 -12.55
N GLU A 56 1.17 8.94 -13.26
CA GLU A 56 1.61 10.22 -12.67
C GLU A 56 0.43 11.10 -12.25
N GLU A 57 -0.66 11.11 -13.04
CA GLU A 57 -1.89 11.81 -12.67
C GLU A 57 -2.53 11.21 -11.42
N ILE A 58 -2.58 9.88 -11.30
CA ILE A 58 -3.09 9.19 -10.12
C ILE A 58 -2.29 9.59 -8.87
N ILE A 59 -0.96 9.58 -8.97
CA ILE A 59 -0.08 9.92 -7.85
C ILE A 59 -0.23 11.39 -7.44
N ARG A 60 -0.27 12.32 -8.41
CA ARG A 60 -0.47 13.74 -8.11
C ARG A 60 -1.81 14.00 -7.45
N ASP A 61 -2.87 13.39 -7.98
CA ASP A 61 -4.22 13.52 -7.45
C ASP A 61 -4.35 12.88 -6.05
N PHE A 62 -3.70 11.75 -5.80
CA PHE A 62 -3.59 11.17 -4.46
C PHE A 62 -2.98 12.18 -3.47
N PHE A 63 -1.81 12.74 -3.78
CA PHE A 63 -1.14 13.66 -2.87
C PHE A 63 -1.90 14.97 -2.68
N ALA A 64 -2.55 15.48 -3.73
CA ALA A 64 -3.42 16.64 -3.63
C ALA A 64 -4.60 16.37 -2.67
N ARG A 65 -5.33 15.27 -2.87
CA ARG A 65 -6.48 14.90 -2.03
C ARG A 65 -6.11 14.63 -0.58
N VAL A 66 -4.95 14.04 -0.32
CA VAL A 66 -4.47 13.73 1.04
C VAL A 66 -4.25 14.99 1.87
N LEU A 67 -3.84 16.10 1.26
CA LEU A 67 -3.65 17.37 1.99
C LEU A 67 -4.96 17.98 2.48
N ASP A 68 -6.06 17.72 1.77
CA ASP A 68 -7.39 18.20 2.13
C ASP A 68 -8.16 17.21 3.04
N ALA A 69 -7.62 16.01 3.25
CA ALA A 69 -8.25 14.97 4.06
C ALA A 69 -8.18 15.28 5.57
N PRO A 70 -9.11 14.73 6.38
CA PRO A 70 -9.00 14.80 7.84
C PRO A 70 -7.65 14.24 8.31
N THR A 71 -7.04 14.87 9.32
CA THR A 71 -5.68 14.55 9.78
C THR A 71 -5.46 13.06 10.03
N GLU A 72 -6.40 12.37 10.70
CA GLU A 72 -6.28 10.94 10.96
C GLU A 72 -6.25 10.11 9.68
N GLU A 73 -7.08 10.46 8.71
CA GLU A 73 -7.15 9.78 7.42
C GLU A 73 -5.90 10.04 6.58
N ALA A 74 -5.44 11.29 6.52
CA ALA A 74 -4.22 11.68 5.85
C ALA A 74 -3.00 10.91 6.39
N VAL A 75 -2.87 10.82 7.72
CA VAL A 75 -1.78 10.06 8.36
C VAL A 75 -1.82 8.58 7.97
N MET A 76 -2.99 7.95 7.98
CA MET A 76 -3.12 6.55 7.57
C MET A 76 -2.75 6.35 6.09
N LEU A 77 -3.27 7.20 5.20
CA LEU A 77 -2.98 7.18 3.77
C LEU A 77 -1.49 7.30 3.48
N LEU A 78 -0.83 8.31 4.06
CA LEU A 78 0.59 8.55 3.90
C LEU A 78 1.44 7.42 4.47
N TRP A 79 1.02 6.84 5.58
CA TRP A 79 1.74 5.72 6.17
C TRP A 79 1.65 4.46 5.29
N MET A 80 0.47 4.15 4.75
CA MET A 80 0.28 2.99 3.88
C MET A 80 1.11 3.09 2.60
N ILE A 81 1.09 4.24 1.91
CA ILE A 81 1.89 4.42 0.68
C ILE A 81 3.39 4.38 0.98
N ALA A 82 3.84 4.95 2.11
CA ALA A 82 5.25 4.89 2.49
C ALA A 82 5.70 3.45 2.79
N LEU A 83 4.84 2.66 3.44
CA LEU A 83 5.10 1.24 3.69
C LEU A 83 5.20 0.45 2.37
N ASP A 84 4.23 0.63 1.47
CA ASP A 84 4.18 -0.04 0.17
C ASP A 84 5.45 0.22 -0.66
N LEU A 85 5.81 1.49 -0.80
CA LEU A 85 7.01 1.91 -1.53
C LEU A 85 8.29 1.35 -0.90
N SER A 86 8.38 1.34 0.43
CA SER A 86 9.56 0.85 1.14
C SER A 86 9.76 -0.65 0.94
N PHE A 87 8.69 -1.45 1.04
CA PHE A 87 8.79 -2.90 0.89
C PHE A 87 8.89 -3.34 -0.58
N SER A 88 8.28 -2.61 -1.50
CA SER A 88 8.48 -2.80 -2.94
C SER A 88 9.94 -2.55 -3.34
N ALA A 89 10.57 -1.52 -2.79
CA ALA A 89 11.98 -1.23 -3.04
C ALA A 89 12.91 -2.34 -2.50
N ILE A 90 12.58 -2.89 -1.32
CA ILE A 90 13.30 -4.04 -0.74
C ILE A 90 13.18 -5.28 -1.64
N GLU A 91 11.98 -5.59 -2.13
CA GLU A 91 11.74 -6.72 -3.04
C GLU A 91 12.50 -6.57 -4.36
N PHE A 92 12.52 -5.36 -4.93
CA PHE A 92 13.30 -5.05 -6.13
C PHE A 92 14.79 -5.31 -5.91
N GLN A 93 15.36 -4.86 -4.79
CA GLN A 93 16.77 -5.12 -4.44
C GLN A 93 17.09 -6.61 -4.31
N TYR A 94 16.18 -7.40 -3.73
CA TYR A 94 16.35 -8.85 -3.69
C TYR A 94 16.32 -9.46 -5.09
N SER A 95 15.40 -9.05 -5.95
CA SER A 95 15.29 -9.55 -7.34
C SER A 95 16.58 -9.28 -8.14
N ASP A 96 17.14 -8.08 -8.02
CA ASP A 96 18.40 -7.71 -8.66
C ASP A 96 19.57 -8.58 -8.15
N ALA A 97 19.66 -8.78 -6.83
CA ALA A 97 20.69 -9.62 -6.21
C ALA A 97 20.57 -11.08 -6.65
N PHE A 98 19.35 -11.64 -6.68
CA PHE A 98 19.10 -12.99 -7.18
C PHE A 98 19.48 -13.13 -8.66
N SER A 99 19.10 -12.17 -9.50
CA SER A 99 19.45 -12.17 -10.93
C SER A 99 20.97 -12.12 -11.14
N SER A 100 21.69 -11.33 -10.34
CA SER A 100 23.15 -11.29 -10.37
C SER A 100 23.83 -12.59 -9.92
N LEU A 101 23.20 -13.37 -9.03
CA LEU A 101 23.79 -14.60 -8.49
C LEU A 101 23.52 -15.84 -9.36
N PHE A 102 22.41 -15.85 -10.09
CA PHE A 102 21.95 -17.00 -10.87
C PHE A 102 21.91 -16.75 -12.38
N GLY A 103 22.17 -15.52 -12.84
CA GLY A 103 22.19 -15.17 -14.26
C GLY A 103 23.27 -15.93 -15.06
N ASP A 104 24.43 -16.17 -14.45
CA ASP A 104 25.54 -16.89 -15.11
C ASP A 104 25.38 -18.42 -15.07
N ALA A 105 24.39 -18.96 -14.36
CA ALA A 105 24.24 -20.41 -14.15
C ALA A 105 23.39 -21.10 -15.24
N PHE A 106 22.80 -20.34 -16.16
CA PHE A 106 21.87 -20.84 -17.18
C PHE A 106 22.21 -20.40 -18.62
N GLU A 107 23.45 -19.97 -18.91
CA GLU A 107 23.98 -19.83 -20.29
C GLU A 107 24.85 -21.02 -20.72
#